data_AF-W8PJP3-F1
#
_entry.id   AF-W8PJP3-F1
#
_cell.length_a   1.000
_cell.length_b   1.000
_cell.length_c   1.000
_cell.angle_alpha   90.00
_cell.angle_beta   90.00
_cell.angle_gamma   90.00
#
_symmetry.space_group_name_H-M   'P 1'
#
loop_
_entity.id
_entity.type
_entity.pdbx_description
1 polymer ?
#
loop_
_entity_poly.entity_id
_entity_poly.type
_entity_poly.pdbx_seq_one_letter_code
_entity_poly.pdbx_strand_id
1 'polypeptide(L)'
;MDSYALVMSVDGPLVLVGVFLTWHLTRLVERNRLGKEKLSHLILAGGLMTAFGFTGHMIGLNVSFLVIFGPALIVYALSMSGLVGAKLEMLAQIALMVLSIGLSEDPRNYVFLMFSDISLLLLMDAVAFYSNSPKKPASMARLSAWLLVAFTVVNAIYYRSLPALLLYTASVSLWITSLLLSYPSAKVLNSAQEGL
;
A
#
# COMPACT_ATOMS: atom_id res chain seq x y z
N MET A 1 20.81 -16.53 10.03
CA MET A 1 19.97 -15.56 9.30
C MET A 1 19.63 -14.45 10.25
N ASP A 2 20.00 -13.20 9.92
CA ASP A 2 19.67 -12.05 10.75
C ASP A 2 18.16 -11.85 10.81
N SER A 3 17.63 -11.45 11.96
CA SER A 3 16.18 -11.26 12.19
C SER A 3 15.52 -10.37 11.13
N TYR A 4 16.27 -9.38 10.62
CA TYR A 4 15.86 -8.51 9.52
C TYR A 4 15.57 -9.29 8.21
N ALA A 5 16.44 -10.22 7.83
CA ALA A 5 16.29 -11.00 6.61
C ALA A 5 15.09 -11.96 6.71
N LEU A 6 14.84 -12.53 7.90
CA LEU A 6 13.68 -13.39 8.13
C LEU A 6 12.38 -12.59 8.00
N VAL A 7 12.26 -11.44 8.68
CA VAL A 7 11.07 -10.58 8.61
C VAL A 7 10.79 -10.15 7.17
N MET A 8 11.81 -9.67 6.46
CA MET A 8 11.66 -9.26 5.06
C MET A 8 11.26 -10.43 4.14
N SER A 9 11.73 -11.65 4.42
CA SER A 9 11.36 -12.84 3.62
C SER A 9 9.91 -13.27 3.79
N VAL A 10 9.30 -12.98 4.95
CA VAL A 10 7.89 -13.29 5.24
C VAL A 10 6.98 -12.16 4.76
N ASP A 11 7.34 -10.92 5.05
CA ASP A 11 6.52 -9.76 4.70
C ASP A 11 6.52 -9.46 3.20
N GLY A 12 7.59 -9.80 2.46
CA GLY A 12 7.65 -9.61 1.00
C GLY A 12 6.53 -10.32 0.23
N PRO A 13 6.38 -11.66 0.37
CA PRO A 13 5.25 -12.40 -0.18
C PRO A 13 3.89 -11.88 0.32
N LEU A 14 3.81 -11.51 1.60
CA LEU A 14 2.58 -10.98 2.20
C LEU A 14 2.16 -9.65 1.56
N VAL A 15 3.11 -8.76 1.27
CA VAL A 15 2.89 -7.52 0.52
C VAL A 15 2.37 -7.79 -0.87
N LEU A 16 2.94 -8.76 -1.61
CA LEU A 16 2.44 -9.13 -2.94
C LEU A 16 0.99 -9.63 -2.88
N VAL A 17 0.66 -10.43 -1.87
CA VAL A 17 -0.74 -10.84 -1.60
C VAL A 17 -1.61 -9.60 -1.35
N GLY A 18 -1.15 -8.64 -0.54
CA GLY A 18 -1.87 -7.39 -0.27
C GLY A 18 -2.11 -6.53 -1.52
N VAL A 19 -1.12 -6.42 -2.40
CA VAL A 19 -1.25 -5.76 -3.71
C VAL A 19 -2.33 -6.44 -4.54
N PHE A 20 -2.28 -7.77 -4.66
CA PHE A 20 -3.26 -8.54 -5.43
C PHE A 20 -4.68 -8.42 -4.84
N LEU A 21 -4.80 -8.50 -3.51
CA LEU A 21 -6.07 -8.36 -2.81
C LEU A 21 -6.65 -6.94 -2.99
N THR A 22 -5.81 -5.90 -2.92
CA THR A 22 -6.24 -4.52 -3.15
C THR A 22 -6.69 -4.32 -4.59
N TRP A 23 -5.94 -4.83 -5.57
CA TRP A 23 -6.34 -4.83 -6.96
C TRP A 23 -7.72 -5.46 -7.16
N HIS A 24 -7.90 -6.68 -6.66
CA HIS A 24 -9.13 -7.42 -6.87
C HIS A 24 -10.31 -6.77 -6.13
N LEU A 25 -10.12 -6.26 -4.92
CA LEU A 25 -11.14 -5.47 -4.22
C LEU A 25 -11.51 -4.23 -5.05
N THR A 26 -10.52 -3.52 -5.58
CA THR A 26 -10.76 -2.36 -6.44
C THR A 26 -11.54 -2.75 -7.69
N ARG A 27 -11.16 -3.85 -8.35
CA ARG A 27 -11.86 -4.36 -9.53
C ARG A 27 -13.33 -4.63 -9.26
N LEU A 28 -13.65 -5.26 -8.13
CA LEU A 28 -15.04 -5.49 -7.71
C LEU A 28 -15.80 -4.17 -7.54
N VAL A 29 -15.19 -3.20 -6.86
CA VAL A 29 -15.81 -1.88 -6.63
C VAL A 29 -15.96 -1.09 -7.94
N GLU A 30 -14.97 -1.13 -8.81
CA GLU A 30 -14.93 -0.45 -10.11
C GLU A 30 -16.01 -1.01 -11.05
N ARG A 31 -16.12 -2.35 -11.14
CA ARG A 31 -17.17 -3.02 -11.92
C ARG A 31 -18.56 -2.60 -11.45
N ASN A 32 -18.78 -2.53 -10.14
CA ASN A 32 -20.09 -2.18 -9.56
C ASN A 32 -20.45 -0.69 -9.73
N ARG A 33 -19.48 0.22 -9.74
CA ARG A 33 -19.74 1.68 -9.79
C ARG A 33 -19.59 2.32 -11.16
N LEU A 34 -18.61 1.89 -11.94
CA LEU A 34 -18.19 2.56 -13.18
C LEU A 34 -18.50 1.74 -14.44
N GLY A 35 -18.87 0.46 -14.28
CA GLY A 35 -19.16 -0.45 -15.39
C GLY A 35 -17.97 -0.70 -16.32
N LYS A 36 -16.75 -0.32 -15.91
CA LYS A 36 -15.49 -0.47 -16.66
C LYS A 36 -14.40 -0.92 -15.68
N GLU A 37 -13.50 -1.80 -16.12
CA GLU A 37 -12.44 -2.39 -15.26
C GLU A 37 -11.04 -1.83 -15.57
N LYS A 38 -10.91 -0.64 -16.16
CA LYS A 38 -9.63 -0.21 -16.75
C LYS A 38 -8.65 0.33 -15.70
N LEU A 39 -9.11 0.95 -14.62
CA LEU A 39 -8.26 1.66 -13.67
C LEU A 39 -7.70 0.74 -12.59
N SER A 40 -8.43 -0.31 -12.19
CA SER A 40 -7.92 -1.33 -11.27
C SER A 40 -6.63 -1.98 -11.79
N HIS A 41 -6.52 -2.25 -13.10
CA HIS A 41 -5.29 -2.79 -13.69
C HIS A 41 -4.06 -1.89 -13.49
N LEU A 42 -4.25 -0.56 -13.44
CA LEU A 42 -3.16 0.39 -13.16
C LEU A 42 -2.70 0.31 -11.70
N ILE A 43 -3.59 0.00 -10.75
CA ILE A 43 -3.22 -0.24 -9.35
C ILE A 43 -2.35 -1.49 -9.24
N LEU A 44 -2.75 -2.58 -9.92
CA LEU A 44 -1.94 -3.81 -9.96
C LEU A 44 -0.57 -3.56 -10.59
N ALA A 45 -0.55 -2.89 -11.75
CA ALA A 45 0.68 -2.55 -12.44
C ALA A 45 1.60 -1.69 -11.57
N GLY A 46 1.07 -0.66 -10.90
CA GLY A 46 1.85 0.19 -10.01
C GLY A 46 2.42 -0.56 -8.81
N GLY A 47 1.64 -1.44 -8.18
CA GLY A 47 2.12 -2.29 -7.09
C GLY A 47 3.21 -3.27 -7.53
N LEU A 48 3.03 -3.92 -8.68
CA LEU A 48 4.04 -4.84 -9.25
C LEU A 48 5.30 -4.10 -9.68
N MET A 49 5.19 -2.93 -10.34
CA MET A 49 6.34 -2.11 -10.72
C MET A 49 7.15 -1.69 -9.49
N THR A 50 6.48 -1.30 -8.41
CA THR A 50 7.15 -0.98 -7.15
C THR A 50 7.91 -2.19 -6.61
N ALA A 51 7.26 -3.36 -6.54
CA ALA A 51 7.87 -4.58 -6.03
C ALA A 51 9.08 -5.02 -6.88
N PHE A 52 8.96 -4.98 -8.22
CA PHE A 52 10.07 -5.29 -9.13
C PHE A 52 11.20 -4.27 -9.03
N GLY A 53 10.89 -2.98 -8.96
CA GLY A 53 11.88 -1.92 -8.80
C GLY A 53 12.65 -2.06 -7.50
N PHE A 54 11.96 -2.36 -6.40
CA PHE A 54 12.55 -2.54 -5.08
C PHE A 54 13.42 -3.80 -5.03
N THR A 55 12.89 -4.93 -5.52
CA THR A 55 13.62 -6.20 -5.56
C THR A 55 14.86 -6.08 -6.44
N GLY A 56 14.71 -5.47 -7.63
CA GLY A 56 15.81 -5.19 -8.55
C GLY A 56 16.89 -4.31 -7.92
N HIS A 57 16.51 -3.25 -7.21
CA HIS A 57 17.46 -2.42 -6.47
C HIS A 57 18.26 -3.23 -5.44
N MET A 58 17.60 -4.09 -4.67
CA MET A 58 18.24 -4.93 -3.64
C MET A 58 19.26 -5.92 -4.21
N ILE A 59 19.07 -6.39 -5.46
CA ILE A 59 20.01 -7.29 -6.14
C ILE A 59 20.97 -6.56 -7.11
N GLY A 60 21.00 -5.23 -7.08
CA GLY A 60 21.93 -4.40 -7.87
C GLY A 60 21.54 -4.19 -9.34
N LEU A 61 20.29 -4.46 -9.73
CA LEU A 61 19.79 -4.15 -11.07
C LEU A 61 19.41 -2.67 -11.21
N ASN A 62 19.67 -2.09 -12.37
CA ASN A 62 19.37 -0.69 -12.68
C ASN A 62 17.90 -0.48 -13.11
N VAL A 63 16.97 -0.87 -12.25
CA VAL A 63 15.52 -0.75 -12.46
C VAL A 63 14.82 0.06 -11.37
N SER A 64 15.58 0.79 -10.55
CA SER A 64 15.08 1.55 -9.40
C SER A 64 14.10 2.66 -9.78
N PHE A 65 14.12 3.13 -11.04
CA PHE A 65 13.12 4.07 -11.55
C PHE A 65 11.69 3.55 -11.41
N LEU A 66 11.48 2.22 -11.50
CA LEU A 66 10.16 1.60 -11.35
C LEU A 66 9.53 1.86 -9.97
N VAL A 67 10.35 2.03 -8.93
CA VAL A 67 9.90 2.35 -7.56
C VAL A 67 9.21 3.71 -7.49
N ILE A 68 9.60 4.65 -8.36
CA ILE A 68 9.01 5.99 -8.45
C ILE A 68 7.75 5.98 -9.33
N PHE A 69 7.76 5.20 -10.41
CA PHE A 69 6.59 5.08 -11.30
C PHE A 69 5.41 4.34 -10.66
N GLY A 70 5.69 3.35 -9.81
CA GLY A 70 4.68 2.60 -9.09
C GLY A 70 3.64 3.46 -8.35
N PRO A 71 4.05 4.32 -7.39
CA PRO A 71 3.13 5.18 -6.67
C PRO A 71 2.45 6.19 -7.58
N ALA A 72 3.13 6.70 -8.61
CA ALA A 72 2.53 7.62 -9.59
C ALA A 72 1.34 6.98 -10.34
N LEU A 73 1.47 5.71 -10.76
CA LEU A 73 0.38 4.96 -11.38
C LEU A 73 -0.78 4.70 -10.41
N ILE A 74 -0.48 4.38 -9.15
CA ILE A 74 -1.50 4.15 -8.12
C ILE A 74 -2.27 5.46 -7.87
N VAL A 75 -1.58 6.59 -7.64
CA VAL A 75 -2.23 7.91 -7.47
C VAL A 75 -3.10 8.26 -8.66
N TYR A 76 -2.58 8.08 -9.88
CA TYR A 76 -3.35 8.36 -11.10
C TYR A 76 -4.62 7.51 -11.17
N ALA A 77 -4.52 6.20 -10.92
CA ALA A 77 -5.66 5.30 -10.92
C ALA A 77 -6.70 5.70 -9.86
N LEU A 78 -6.25 6.01 -8.64
CA LEU A 78 -7.13 6.42 -7.55
C LEU A 78 -7.83 7.75 -7.87
N SER A 79 -7.09 8.74 -8.36
CA SER A 79 -7.62 10.06 -8.73
C SER A 79 -8.65 9.96 -9.85
N MET A 80 -8.37 9.21 -10.91
CA MET A 80 -9.27 9.07 -12.06
C MET A 80 -10.49 8.20 -11.76
N SER A 81 -10.38 7.27 -10.82
CA SER A 81 -11.49 6.36 -10.49
C SER A 81 -12.60 7.05 -9.69
N GLY A 82 -12.30 8.14 -8.99
CA GLY A 82 -13.24 8.77 -8.05
C GLY A 82 -13.70 7.82 -6.91
N LEU A 83 -13.08 6.65 -6.75
CA LEU A 83 -13.43 5.65 -5.75
C LEU A 83 -12.96 6.07 -4.35
N VAL A 84 -11.85 6.81 -4.31
CA VAL A 84 -11.17 7.28 -3.11
C VAL A 84 -11.33 8.79 -3.02
N GLY A 85 -11.95 9.27 -1.94
CA GLY A 85 -12.04 10.70 -1.66
C GLY A 85 -10.70 11.21 -1.11
N ALA A 86 -10.16 12.28 -1.70
CA ALA A 86 -8.97 12.94 -1.18
C ALA A 86 -9.22 13.44 0.26
N LYS A 87 -8.40 13.00 1.21
CA LYS A 87 -8.46 13.45 2.61
C LYS A 87 -7.15 14.09 3.03
N LEU A 88 -7.26 15.11 3.89
CA LEU A 88 -6.10 15.76 4.51
C LEU A 88 -5.20 14.77 5.26
N GLU A 89 -5.77 13.68 5.76
CA GLU A 89 -5.03 12.59 6.40
C GLU A 89 -4.00 11.94 5.46
N MET A 90 -4.37 11.64 4.21
CA MET A 90 -3.45 11.06 3.22
C MET A 90 -2.28 12.02 2.93
N LEU A 91 -2.58 13.32 2.83
CA LEU A 91 -1.55 14.34 2.64
C LEU A 91 -0.62 14.42 3.84
N ALA A 92 -1.15 14.37 5.06
CA ALA A 92 -0.36 14.38 6.28
C ALA A 92 0.56 13.14 6.39
N GLN A 93 0.05 11.96 6.04
CA GLN A 93 0.83 10.72 6.03
C GLN A 93 1.99 10.80 5.04
N ILE A 94 1.72 11.20 3.79
CA ILE A 94 2.78 11.39 2.77
C ILE A 94 3.78 12.46 3.21
N ALA A 95 3.32 13.59 3.75
CA ALA A 95 4.20 14.66 4.22
C ALA A 95 5.14 14.18 5.33
N LEU A 96 4.63 13.41 6.30
CA LEU A 96 5.45 12.85 7.38
C LEU A 96 6.50 11.86 6.85
N MET A 97 6.15 11.01 5.88
CA MET A 97 7.10 10.09 5.24
C MET A 97 8.16 10.83 4.42
N VAL A 98 7.80 11.92 3.74
CA VAL A 98 8.78 12.72 2.99
C VAL A 98 9.72 13.46 3.95
N LEU A 99 9.19 14.00 5.05
CA LEU A 99 9.99 14.68 6.07
C LEU A 99 10.95 13.72 6.78
N SER A 100 10.63 12.42 6.88
CA SER A 100 11.53 11.45 7.52
C SER A 100 12.84 11.24 6.74
N ILE A 101 12.90 11.57 5.43
CA ILE A 101 14.15 11.54 4.66
C ILE A 101 15.21 12.42 5.34
N GLY A 102 14.83 13.60 5.85
CA GLY A 102 15.75 14.53 6.51
C GLY A 102 16.33 14.01 7.82
N LEU A 103 15.78 12.93 8.38
CA LEU A 103 16.25 12.28 9.60
C LEU A 103 17.21 11.11 9.31
N SER A 104 17.31 10.67 8.05
CA SER A 104 18.10 9.50 7.69
C SER A 104 19.59 9.82 7.53
N GLU A 105 20.44 8.92 8.03
CA GLU A 105 21.90 8.99 7.85
C GLU A 105 22.34 8.77 6.39
N ASP A 106 21.52 8.07 5.57
CA ASP A 106 21.76 7.86 4.14
C ASP A 106 20.52 8.22 3.30
N PRO A 107 20.32 9.53 3.03
CA PRO A 107 19.12 10.02 2.33
C PRO A 107 18.96 9.43 0.92
N ARG A 108 20.05 9.11 0.22
CA ARG A 108 19.97 8.61 -1.17
C ARG A 108 19.34 7.23 -1.23
N ASN A 109 19.78 6.33 -0.37
CA ASN A 109 19.21 4.99 -0.29
C ASN A 109 17.82 5.01 0.35
N TYR A 110 17.61 5.89 1.33
CA TYR A 110 16.33 6.02 2.03
C TYR A 110 15.19 6.50 1.11
N VAL A 111 15.48 7.34 0.10
CA VAL A 111 14.48 7.77 -0.89
C VAL A 111 13.84 6.59 -1.62
N PHE A 112 14.61 5.56 -1.98
CA PHE A 112 14.05 4.37 -2.67
C PHE A 112 13.14 3.55 -1.74
N LEU A 113 13.53 3.39 -0.48
CA LEU A 113 12.70 2.74 0.53
C LEU A 113 11.38 3.50 0.70
N MET A 114 11.47 4.83 0.85
CA MET A 114 10.31 5.69 1.04
C MET A 114 9.33 5.61 -0.14
N PHE A 115 9.79 5.67 -1.39
CA PHE A 115 8.88 5.55 -2.53
C PHE A 115 8.18 4.18 -2.59
N SER A 116 8.86 3.11 -2.18
CA SER A 116 8.24 1.80 -2.02
C SER A 116 7.15 1.81 -0.95
N ASP A 117 7.45 2.44 0.20
CA ASP A 117 6.50 2.57 1.29
C ASP A 117 5.31 3.47 0.91
N ILE A 118 5.52 4.52 0.10
CA ILE A 118 4.44 5.39 -0.39
C ILE A 118 3.47 4.60 -1.26
N SER A 119 3.95 3.68 -2.12
CA SER A 119 3.05 2.78 -2.85
C SER A 119 2.18 1.96 -1.91
N LEU A 120 2.76 1.40 -0.85
CA LEU A 120 2.00 0.63 0.14
C LEU A 120 0.98 1.50 0.88
N LEU A 121 1.40 2.70 1.30
CA LEU A 121 0.51 3.67 1.93
C LEU A 121 -0.70 3.96 1.04
N LEU A 122 -0.49 4.25 -0.24
CA LEU A 122 -1.56 4.55 -1.18
C LEU A 122 -2.54 3.37 -1.35
N LEU A 123 -2.03 2.13 -1.34
CA LEU A 123 -2.87 0.94 -1.40
C LEU A 123 -3.66 0.72 -0.10
N MET A 124 -3.07 0.99 1.06
CA MET A 124 -3.75 0.95 2.35
C MET A 124 -4.85 2.02 2.41
N ASP A 125 -4.54 3.24 1.99
CA ASP A 125 -5.48 4.37 1.94
C ASP A 125 -6.63 4.14 0.97
N ALA A 126 -6.38 3.46 -0.16
CA ALA A 126 -7.43 3.05 -1.08
C ALA A 126 -8.52 2.24 -0.36
N VAL A 127 -8.11 1.28 0.47
CA VAL A 127 -9.03 0.42 1.25
C VAL A 127 -9.72 1.21 2.38
N ALA A 128 -8.97 2.08 3.05
CA ALA A 128 -9.46 2.93 4.14
C ALA A 128 -10.53 3.92 3.71
N PHE A 129 -10.41 4.46 2.50
CA PHE A 129 -11.20 5.60 2.04
C PHE A 129 -12.10 5.31 0.85
N TYR A 130 -12.33 4.04 0.53
CA TYR A 130 -13.45 3.67 -0.33
C TYR A 130 -14.77 4.18 0.26
N SER A 131 -15.51 4.91 -0.57
CA SER A 131 -16.72 5.62 -0.16
C SER A 131 -17.83 4.74 0.44
N ASN A 132 -17.85 3.43 0.16
CA ASN A 132 -18.79 2.47 0.74
C ASN A 132 -18.12 1.34 1.56
N SER A 133 -16.89 1.56 2.02
CA SER A 133 -16.17 0.53 2.79
C SER A 133 -16.83 0.32 4.17
N PRO A 134 -17.00 -0.92 4.65
CA PRO A 134 -17.53 -1.15 6.00
C PRO A 134 -16.63 -0.48 7.06
N LYS A 135 -17.24 0.13 8.08
CA LYS A 135 -16.51 0.97 9.07
C LYS A 135 -15.32 0.26 9.73
N LYS A 136 -15.49 -1.02 10.08
CA LYS A 136 -14.48 -1.81 10.79
C LYS A 136 -13.22 -2.08 9.94
N PRO A 137 -13.30 -2.71 8.75
CA PRO A 137 -12.12 -2.91 7.90
C PRO A 137 -11.51 -1.58 7.43
N ALA A 138 -12.31 -0.55 7.15
CA ALA A 138 -11.80 0.78 6.82
C ALA A 138 -10.95 1.38 7.95
N SER A 139 -11.40 1.28 9.21
CA SER A 139 -10.64 1.73 10.38
C SER A 139 -9.35 0.94 10.57
N MET A 140 -9.36 -0.36 10.28
CA MET A 140 -8.15 -1.19 10.32
C MET A 140 -7.15 -0.73 9.25
N ALA A 141 -7.60 -0.55 8.00
CA ALA A 141 -6.72 -0.05 6.95
C ALA A 141 -6.09 1.32 7.30
N ARG A 142 -6.84 2.24 7.93
CA ARG A 142 -6.30 3.52 8.43
C ARG A 142 -5.23 3.32 9.50
N LEU A 143 -5.48 2.44 10.46
CA LEU A 143 -4.50 2.14 11.50
C LEU A 143 -3.23 1.53 10.91
N SER A 144 -3.38 0.64 9.91
CA SER A 144 -2.25 0.07 9.18
C SER A 144 -1.42 1.13 8.46
N ALA A 145 -2.07 2.08 7.78
CA ALA A 145 -1.42 3.22 7.13
C ALA A 145 -0.62 4.07 8.13
N TRP A 146 -1.20 4.39 9.30
CA TRP A 146 -0.49 5.12 10.36
C TRP A 146 0.68 4.34 10.97
N LEU A 147 0.55 3.01 11.13
CA LEU A 147 1.66 2.16 11.55
C LEU A 147 2.80 2.16 10.52
N LEU A 148 2.47 2.22 9.22
CA LEU A 148 3.48 2.33 8.16
C LEU A 148 4.21 3.68 8.22
N VAL A 149 3.49 4.78 8.44
CA VAL A 149 4.10 6.10 8.65
C VAL A 149 5.03 6.08 9.87
N ALA A 150 4.57 5.52 10.99
CA ALA A 150 5.40 5.37 12.18
C ALA A 150 6.65 4.52 11.90
N PHE A 151 6.51 3.42 11.15
CA PHE A 151 7.62 2.61 10.69
C PHE A 151 8.63 3.45 9.90
N THR A 152 8.21 4.26 8.93
CA THR A 152 9.15 5.06 8.13
C THR A 152 9.96 6.01 9.01
N VAL A 153 9.31 6.75 9.91
CA VAL A 153 9.99 7.68 10.82
C VAL A 153 10.98 6.95 11.73
N VAL A 154 10.57 5.84 12.34
CA VAL A 154 11.46 5.05 13.22
C VAL A 154 12.61 4.45 12.42
N ASN A 155 12.37 3.95 11.20
CA ASN A 155 13.39 3.37 10.35
C ASN A 155 14.36 4.41 9.76
N ALA A 156 13.96 5.69 9.65
CA ALA A 156 14.85 6.77 9.29
C ALA A 156 15.90 7.04 10.38
N ILE A 157 15.47 7.02 11.65
CA ILE A 157 16.33 7.32 12.82
C ILE A 157 17.13 6.08 13.23
N TYR A 158 16.48 4.91 13.26
CA TYR A 158 17.03 3.65 13.76
C TYR A 158 16.90 2.57 12.69
N TYR A 159 17.78 2.62 11.69
CA TYR A 159 17.76 1.73 10.54
C TYR A 159 17.84 0.25 10.95
N ARG A 160 16.91 -0.57 10.45
CA ARG A 160 16.81 -2.02 10.74
C ARG A 160 16.65 -2.39 12.22
N SER A 161 16.21 -1.45 13.05
CA SER A 161 15.96 -1.71 14.47
C SER A 161 14.75 -2.63 14.68
N LEU A 162 14.76 -3.36 15.80
CA LEU A 162 13.64 -4.24 16.18
C LEU A 162 12.28 -3.51 16.23
N PRO A 163 12.16 -2.28 16.77
CA PRO A 163 10.90 -1.53 16.75
C PRO A 163 10.39 -1.22 15.34
N ALA A 164 11.29 -0.86 14.41
CA ALA A 164 10.90 -0.63 13.01
C ALA A 164 10.31 -1.90 12.39
N LEU A 165 10.98 -3.04 12.58
CA LEU A 165 10.50 -4.32 12.06
C LEU A 165 9.11 -4.69 12.61
N LEU A 166 8.91 -4.52 13.92
CA LEU A 166 7.60 -4.81 14.55
C LEU A 166 6.49 -3.90 14.00
N LEU A 167 6.77 -2.61 13.79
CA LEU A 167 5.79 -1.67 13.22
C LEU A 167 5.43 -2.05 11.78
N TYR A 168 6.42 -2.43 10.97
CA TYR A 168 6.21 -2.86 9.59
C TYR A 168 5.36 -4.14 9.51
N THR A 169 5.73 -5.19 10.22
CA THR A 169 4.99 -6.46 10.22
C THR A 169 3.57 -6.27 10.77
N ALA A 170 3.38 -5.46 11.82
CA ALA A 170 2.06 -5.12 12.34
C ALA A 170 1.23 -4.35 11.32
N SER A 171 1.82 -3.37 10.62
CA SER A 171 1.16 -2.62 9.55
C SER A 171 0.70 -3.56 8.43
N VAL A 172 1.58 -4.36 7.85
CA VAL A 172 1.27 -5.26 6.73
C VAL A 172 0.23 -6.30 7.14
N SER A 173 0.39 -6.94 8.30
CA SER A 173 -0.57 -7.94 8.80
C SER A 173 -1.98 -7.35 8.98
N LEU A 174 -2.06 -6.13 9.49
CA LEU A 174 -3.31 -5.45 9.75
C LEU A 174 -3.97 -4.97 8.43
N TRP A 175 -3.18 -4.58 7.43
CA TRP A 175 -3.66 -4.31 6.08
C TRP A 175 -4.26 -5.57 5.43
N ILE A 176 -3.56 -6.70 5.45
CA ILE A 176 -4.09 -7.97 4.92
C ILE A 176 -5.39 -8.36 5.61
N THR A 177 -5.43 -8.26 6.94
CA THR A 177 -6.64 -8.56 7.71
C THR A 177 -7.79 -7.63 7.30
N SER A 178 -7.51 -6.33 7.12
CA SER A 178 -8.51 -5.35 6.67
C SER A 178 -9.06 -5.70 5.28
N LEU A 179 -8.20 -6.12 4.36
CA LEU A 179 -8.56 -6.54 3.02
C LEU A 179 -9.47 -7.76 3.07
N LEU A 180 -9.05 -8.83 3.74
CA LEU A 180 -9.82 -10.07 3.86
C LEU A 180 -11.22 -9.84 4.45
N LEU A 181 -11.35 -8.94 5.42
CA LEU A 181 -12.64 -8.57 6.00
C LEU A 181 -13.51 -7.70 5.09
N SER A 182 -12.93 -6.96 4.14
CA SER A 182 -13.67 -6.17 3.15
C SER A 182 -14.30 -7.02 2.03
N TYR A 183 -13.76 -8.22 1.77
CA TYR A 183 -14.20 -9.08 0.67
C TYR A 183 -15.66 -9.56 0.74
N PRO A 184 -16.15 -10.09 1.88
CA PRO A 184 -17.54 -10.54 1.98
C PRO A 184 -18.53 -9.44 1.62
N SER A 185 -18.29 -8.21 2.10
CA SER A 185 -19.14 -7.06 1.81
C SER A 185 -19.10 -6.63 0.34
N ALA A 186 -17.92 -6.70 -0.30
CA ALA A 186 -17.78 -6.40 -1.73
C ALA A 186 -18.45 -7.46 -2.63
N LYS A 187 -18.44 -8.75 -2.22
CA LYS A 187 -19.11 -9.83 -2.96
C LYS A 187 -20.63 -9.72 -2.91
N VAL A 188 -21.21 -9.37 -1.76
CA VAL A 188 -22.67 -9.19 -1.60
C VAL A 188 -23.21 -8.10 -2.53
N LEU A 189 -22.44 -7.02 -2.72
CA LEU A 189 -22.80 -5.96 -3.67
C LEU A 189 -22.82 -6.44 -5.13
N ASN A 190 -21.94 -7.38 -5.51
CA ASN A 190 -21.87 -7.92 -6.86
C ASN A 190 -22.98 -8.96 -7.11
N SER A 191 -23.27 -9.84 -6.14
CA SER A 191 -24.31 -10.87 -6.27
C SER A 191 -25.74 -10.32 -6.34
N ALA A 192 -25.99 -9.15 -5.73
CA ALA A 192 -27.31 -8.52 -5.77
C ALA A 192 -27.67 -7.95 -7.16
N GLN A 193 -26.68 -7.73 -8.05
CA GLN A 193 -26.90 -7.26 -9.41
C GLN A 193 -26.95 -8.38 -10.45
N GLU A 194 -26.35 -9.55 -10.20
CA GLU A 194 -26.44 -10.71 -11.11
C GLU A 194 -27.81 -11.43 -11.03
N GLY A 195 -28.66 -11.05 -10.07
CA GLY A 195 -30.04 -11.55 -9.91
C GLY A 195 -31.13 -10.64 -10.51
N LEU A 196 -30.76 -9.62 -11.29
CA LEU A 196 -31.65 -8.73 -12.05
C LEU A 196 -31.42 -8.92 -13.55
#